data_AF-A0A166A582-F1
#
_entry.id   AF-A0A166A582-F1
#
_cell.length_a   1.000
_cell.length_b   1.000
_cell.length_c   1.000
_cell.angle_alpha   90.00
_cell.angle_beta   90.00
_cell.angle_gamma   90.00
#
_symmetry.space_group_name_H-M   'P 1'
#
loop_
_entity.id
_entity.type
_entity.pdbx_description
1 polymer ?
#
loop_
_entity_poly.entity_id
_entity_poly.type
_entity_poly.pdbx_seq_one_letter_code
_entity_poly.pdbx_strand_id
1 'polypeptide(L)'
;MAASTVNIPLSNAVFFLTVPLEYSSFVDDATLARLRATLATNFAQHFAHPRCSNVFPLEGSVMPPKPILNAGFAVRMRWSDWFMALSPSGTPILLTVIDDRATPAPRTPSPRSFPVRDEERTPRPTPRLRHVPSSVRIVPPVPSAGMTRAASPVLSLGRSSSCSSMRSDVPSLVSTSSISTAPTSSCSSPRSASPSPERCSIEVYTPADPNAPPIRRPRRQRGGVKQKQRGIHIDKNKLDVTPYDGGVTGVLTGGVMLGRRARPATALLAQ
;
A
#
# COMPACT_ATOMS: atom_id res chain seq x y z
N MET A 1 -5.05 -19.19 19.13
CA MET A 1 -4.81 -19.61 17.74
C MET A 1 -3.39 -19.21 17.39
N ALA A 2 -2.58 -20.12 16.83
CA ALA A 2 -1.21 -19.80 16.44
C ALA A 2 -1.22 -18.99 15.13
N ALA A 3 -0.42 -17.92 15.07
CA ALA A 3 -0.26 -17.15 13.84
C ALA A 3 0.70 -17.87 12.89
N SER A 4 0.38 -17.86 11.59
CA SER A 4 1.25 -18.44 10.57
C SER A 4 2.27 -17.41 10.13
N THR A 5 3.56 -17.66 10.38
CA THR A 5 4.65 -16.77 9.94
C THR A 5 5.16 -17.19 8.57
N VAL A 6 5.25 -16.23 7.64
CA VAL A 6 5.73 -16.48 6.28
C VAL A 6 6.81 -15.46 5.93
N ASN A 7 7.98 -15.94 5.50
CA ASN A 7 9.12 -15.11 5.11
C ASN A 7 9.26 -15.15 3.59
N ILE A 8 9.11 -14.00 2.92
CA ILE A 8 9.03 -13.93 1.46
C ILE A 8 9.86 -12.74 0.95
N PRO A 9 10.60 -12.87 -0.17
CA PRO A 9 11.26 -11.74 -0.80
C PRO A 9 10.26 -10.70 -1.34
N LEU A 10 10.68 -9.43 -1.39
CA LEU A 10 9.87 -8.32 -1.88
C LEU A 10 9.24 -8.56 -3.26
N SER A 11 9.98 -9.20 -4.17
CA SER A 11 9.52 -9.56 -5.52
C SER A 11 8.35 -10.54 -5.50
N ASN A 12 8.33 -11.47 -4.54
CA ASN A 12 7.30 -12.51 -4.42
C ASN A 12 6.16 -12.11 -3.48
N ALA A 13 6.33 -11.08 -2.65
CA ALA A 13 5.29 -10.61 -1.73
C ALA A 13 4.01 -10.20 -2.46
N VAL A 14 4.14 -9.52 -3.61
CA VAL A 14 2.99 -9.13 -4.44
C VAL A 14 2.27 -10.35 -5.00
N PHE A 15 3.02 -11.36 -5.44
CA PHE A 15 2.46 -12.61 -5.96
C PHE A 15 1.70 -13.34 -4.85
N PHE A 16 2.34 -13.57 -3.70
CA PHE A 16 1.72 -14.21 -2.53
C PHE A 16 0.39 -13.56 -2.13
N LEU A 17 0.33 -12.22 -2.12
CA LEU A 17 -0.89 -11.48 -1.76
C LEU A 17 -1.99 -11.52 -2.83
N THR A 18 -1.66 -11.86 -4.09
CA THR A 18 -2.61 -11.80 -5.21
C THR A 18 -2.99 -13.16 -5.78
N VAL A 19 -2.20 -14.21 -5.54
CA VAL A 19 -2.50 -15.58 -5.99
C VAL A 19 -3.87 -16.08 -5.50
N PRO A 20 -4.26 -15.91 -4.22
CA PRO A 20 -5.57 -16.40 -3.78
C PRO A 20 -6.75 -15.64 -4.42
N LEU A 21 -6.51 -14.43 -4.93
CA LEU A 21 -7.53 -13.65 -5.63
C LEU A 21 -7.75 -14.14 -7.07
N GLU A 22 -6.76 -14.77 -7.71
CA GLU A 22 -6.92 -15.36 -9.06
C GLU A 22 -7.94 -16.50 -9.08
N TYR A 23 -7.97 -17.27 -8.00
CA TYR A 23 -8.95 -18.35 -7.85
C TYR A 23 -10.34 -17.84 -7.45
N SER A 24 -10.46 -16.55 -7.17
CA SER A 24 -11.70 -15.96 -6.74
C SER A 24 -12.49 -15.40 -7.90
N SER A 25 -13.73 -15.86 -8.07
CA SER A 25 -14.61 -15.44 -9.16
C SER A 25 -15.04 -13.96 -9.11
N PHE A 26 -14.75 -13.24 -8.03
CA PHE A 26 -15.18 -11.84 -7.86
C PHE A 26 -14.18 -10.81 -8.41
N VAL A 27 -12.94 -11.18 -8.76
CA VAL A 27 -11.93 -10.24 -9.25
C VAL A 27 -11.69 -10.42 -10.75
N ASP A 28 -11.91 -9.34 -11.50
CA ASP A 28 -11.58 -9.30 -12.94
C ASP A 28 -10.06 -9.18 -13.16
N ASP A 29 -9.54 -9.78 -14.23
CA ASP A 29 -8.11 -9.83 -14.57
C ASP A 29 -7.50 -8.43 -14.69
N ALA A 30 -8.24 -7.47 -15.27
CA ALA A 30 -7.79 -6.08 -15.39
C ALA A 30 -7.68 -5.39 -14.02
N THR A 31 -8.52 -5.78 -13.06
CA THR A 31 -8.47 -5.27 -11.68
C THR A 31 -7.32 -5.88 -10.92
N LEU A 32 -7.08 -7.19 -11.09
CA LEU A 32 -5.93 -7.88 -10.51
C LEU A 32 -4.60 -7.33 -11.03
N ALA A 33 -4.48 -7.04 -12.32
CA ALA A 33 -3.29 -6.44 -12.91
C ALA A 33 -2.99 -5.05 -12.30
N ARG A 34 -4.02 -4.21 -12.14
CA ARG A 34 -3.90 -2.90 -11.46
C ARG A 34 -3.52 -3.04 -9.98
N LEU A 35 -4.08 -4.03 -9.29
CA LEU A 35 -3.76 -4.30 -7.89
C LEU A 35 -2.28 -4.67 -7.73
N ARG A 36 -1.77 -5.57 -8.59
CA ARG A 36 -0.36 -5.99 -8.62
C ARG A 36 0.59 -4.80 -8.83
N ALA A 37 0.30 -3.95 -9.82
CA ALA A 37 1.11 -2.77 -10.10
C ALA A 37 1.09 -1.77 -8.93
N THR A 38 -0.07 -1.56 -8.30
CA THR A 38 -0.21 -0.64 -7.17
C THR A 38 0.47 -1.17 -5.90
N LEU A 39 0.39 -2.48 -5.65
CA LEU A 39 1.12 -3.11 -4.56
C LEU A 39 2.63 -2.99 -4.73
N ALA A 40 3.14 -3.29 -5.93
CA ALA A 40 4.57 -3.20 -6.21
C ALA A 40 5.11 -1.78 -5.98
N THR A 41 4.39 -0.76 -6.44
CA THR A 41 4.76 0.65 -6.23
C THR A 41 4.67 1.05 -4.76
N ASN A 42 3.60 0.68 -4.04
CA ASN A 42 3.43 1.00 -2.63
C ASN A 42 4.49 0.33 -1.74
N PHE A 43 4.83 -0.94 -2.01
CA PHE A 43 5.89 -1.62 -1.27
C PHE A 43 7.25 -1.00 -1.59
N ALA A 44 7.56 -0.68 -2.85
CA ALA A 44 8.81 0.01 -3.20
C ALA A 44 8.95 1.35 -2.47
N GLN A 45 7.87 2.13 -2.35
CA GLN A 45 7.85 3.37 -1.56
C GLN A 45 8.01 3.13 -0.06
N HIS A 46 7.40 2.06 0.47
CA HIS A 46 7.52 1.68 1.88
C HIS A 46 8.97 1.33 2.23
N PHE A 47 9.64 0.50 1.42
CA PHE A 47 11.02 0.09 1.66
C PHE A 47 12.07 1.15 1.29
N ALA A 48 11.69 2.22 0.58
CA ALA A 48 12.57 3.36 0.37
C ALA A 48 12.95 4.07 1.68
N HIS A 49 12.19 3.86 2.77
CA HIS A 49 12.50 4.42 4.09
C HIS A 49 13.29 3.42 4.95
N PRO A 50 14.49 3.78 5.46
CA PRO A 50 15.37 2.86 6.20
C PRO A 50 14.85 2.46 7.59
N ARG A 51 13.70 2.99 8.02
CA ARG A 51 13.08 2.73 9.33
C ARG A 51 11.76 1.95 9.23
N CYS A 52 11.43 1.46 8.04
CA CYS A 52 10.19 0.73 7.85
C CYS A 52 10.29 -0.68 8.44
N SER A 53 9.18 -1.16 9.02
CA SER A 53 9.06 -2.53 9.50
C SER A 53 8.99 -3.49 8.32
N ASN A 54 9.77 -4.57 8.38
CA ASN A 54 9.70 -5.66 7.42
C ASN A 54 8.60 -6.67 7.76
N VAL A 55 7.97 -6.52 8.94
CA VAL A 55 6.94 -7.42 9.45
C VAL A 55 5.57 -6.75 9.33
N PHE A 56 4.65 -7.46 8.70
CA PHE A 56 3.29 -7.04 8.40
C PHE A 56 2.30 -8.05 9.01
N PRO A 57 1.68 -7.71 10.15
CA PRO A 57 0.58 -8.52 10.68
C PRO A 57 -0.64 -8.33 9.77
N LEU A 58 -1.15 -9.43 9.23
CA LEU A 58 -2.37 -9.48 8.42
C LEU A 58 -3.44 -10.17 9.24
N GLU A 59 -4.44 -9.41 9.67
CA GLU A 59 -5.57 -9.88 10.45
C GLU A 59 -6.86 -9.33 9.83
N GLY A 60 -7.90 -10.15 9.75
CA GLY A 60 -9.16 -9.76 9.09
C GLY A 60 -9.97 -8.71 9.85
N SER A 61 -9.81 -8.63 11.16
CA SER A 61 -10.51 -7.67 12.03
C SER A 61 -9.77 -6.32 12.17
N VAL A 62 -8.50 -6.27 11.76
CA VAL A 62 -7.64 -5.11 11.93
C VAL A 62 -7.41 -4.44 10.58
N MET A 63 -7.24 -3.12 10.60
CA MET A 63 -6.90 -2.36 9.40
C MET A 63 -5.59 -2.89 8.79
N PRO A 64 -5.54 -3.18 7.48
CA PRO A 64 -4.34 -3.72 6.87
C PRO A 64 -3.19 -2.73 6.93
N PRO A 65 -1.94 -3.22 6.81
CA PRO A 65 -0.79 -2.37 6.65
C PRO A 65 -0.96 -1.37 5.51
N LYS A 66 -0.42 -0.15 5.71
CA LYS A 66 -0.60 0.99 4.80
C LYS A 66 -0.34 0.68 3.31
N PRO A 67 0.71 -0.10 2.92
CA PRO A 67 0.94 -0.43 1.51
C PRO A 67 -0.20 -1.24 0.88
N ILE A 68 -0.77 -2.15 1.65
CA ILE A 68 -1.88 -3.03 1.26
C ILE A 68 -3.19 -2.24 1.25
N LEU A 69 -3.42 -1.43 2.29
CA LEU A 69 -4.60 -0.56 2.40
C LEU A 69 -4.72 0.39 1.20
N ASN A 70 -3.62 1.08 0.86
CA ASN A 70 -3.58 2.01 -0.27
C ASN A 70 -3.86 1.30 -1.60
N ALA A 71 -3.33 0.08 -1.78
CA ALA A 71 -3.58 -0.70 -2.99
C ALA A 71 -5.04 -1.15 -3.07
N GLY A 72 -5.63 -1.61 -1.96
CA GLY A 72 -7.05 -1.95 -1.89
C GLY A 72 -7.96 -0.77 -2.24
N PHE A 73 -7.66 0.43 -1.73
CA PHE A 73 -8.41 1.64 -2.09
C PHE A 73 -8.31 1.99 -3.59
N ALA A 74 -7.13 1.86 -4.19
CA ALA A 74 -6.94 2.16 -5.60
C ALA A 74 -7.79 1.29 -6.53
N VAL A 75 -8.01 0.02 -6.16
CA VAL A 75 -8.88 -0.91 -6.92
C VAL A 75 -10.28 -1.09 -6.33
N ARG A 76 -10.65 -0.31 -5.31
CA ARG A 76 -11.94 -0.39 -4.59
C ARG A 76 -12.26 -1.78 -4.03
N MET A 77 -11.25 -2.54 -3.62
CA MET A 77 -11.41 -3.86 -3.00
C MET A 77 -11.44 -3.73 -1.48
N ARG A 78 -12.41 -4.39 -0.83
CA ARG A 78 -12.51 -4.40 0.63
C ARG A 78 -11.46 -5.33 1.22
N TRP A 79 -10.85 -4.90 2.33
CA TRP A 79 -9.85 -5.70 3.03
C TRP A 79 -10.42 -7.02 3.55
N SER A 80 -11.66 -7.04 4.04
CA SER A 80 -12.33 -8.26 4.50
C SER A 80 -12.34 -9.34 3.42
N ASP A 81 -12.73 -8.97 2.21
CA ASP A 81 -12.93 -9.90 1.10
C ASP A 81 -11.57 -10.41 0.60
N TRP A 82 -10.58 -9.51 0.55
CA TRP A 82 -9.20 -9.87 0.25
C TRP A 82 -8.59 -10.80 1.31
N PHE A 83 -8.76 -10.48 2.60
CA PHE A 83 -8.23 -11.30 3.68
C PHE A 83 -8.89 -12.67 3.74
N MET A 84 -10.21 -12.75 3.48
CA MET A 84 -10.93 -14.03 3.40
C MET A 84 -10.39 -14.93 2.27
N ALA A 85 -9.96 -14.34 1.15
CA ALA A 85 -9.29 -15.09 0.10
C ALA A 85 -7.88 -15.56 0.53
N LEU A 86 -7.13 -14.71 1.25
CA LEU A 86 -5.78 -15.03 1.74
C LEU A 86 -5.78 -16.09 2.86
N SER A 87 -6.76 -16.02 3.75
CA SER A 87 -6.88 -16.86 4.94
C SER A 87 -8.34 -17.28 5.13
N PRO A 88 -8.83 -18.30 4.40
CA PRO A 88 -10.20 -18.77 4.52
C PRO A 88 -10.57 -19.24 5.92
N SER A 89 -9.58 -19.69 6.70
CA SER A 89 -9.70 -20.08 8.10
C SER A 89 -9.81 -18.89 9.07
N GLY A 90 -9.61 -17.65 8.59
CA GLY A 90 -9.54 -16.47 9.43
C GLY A 90 -8.30 -16.41 10.34
N THR A 91 -7.33 -17.30 10.12
CA THR A 91 -6.10 -17.35 10.92
C THR A 91 -5.22 -16.14 10.59
N PRO A 92 -4.67 -15.43 11.59
CA PRO A 92 -3.80 -14.31 11.35
C PRO A 92 -2.49 -14.76 10.66
N ILE A 93 -2.03 -13.99 9.69
CA ILE A 93 -0.81 -14.25 8.94
C ILE A 93 0.22 -13.17 9.32
N LEU A 94 1.40 -13.59 9.75
CA LEU A 94 2.52 -12.70 9.98
C LEU A 94 3.45 -12.73 8.77
N LEU A 95 3.31 -11.74 7.89
CA LEU A 95 4.10 -11.64 6.66
C LEU A 95 5.39 -10.87 6.93
N THR A 96 6.54 -11.54 6.83
CA THR A 96 7.85 -10.90 6.87
C THR A 96 8.39 -10.76 5.45
N VAL A 97 8.50 -9.53 4.97
CA VAL A 97 9.03 -9.22 3.65
C VAL A 97 10.52 -8.92 3.75
N ILE A 98 11.33 -9.71 3.06
CA ILE A 98 12.78 -9.54 3.00
C ILE A 98 13.10 -8.62 1.82
N ASP A 99 13.86 -7.56 2.08
CA ASP A 99 14.32 -6.66 1.02
C ASP A 99 15.53 -7.28 0.29
N ASP A 100 15.24 -7.98 -0.80
CA ASP A 100 16.25 -8.60 -1.65
C ASP A 100 17.18 -7.58 -2.32
N ARG A 101 16.84 -6.29 -2.34
CA ARG A 101 17.73 -5.24 -2.89
C ARG A 101 18.97 -5.04 -2.05
N ALA A 102 18.91 -5.37 -0.77
CA ALA A 102 20.04 -5.30 0.14
C ALA A 102 20.99 -6.49 -0.04
N THR A 103 20.55 -7.57 -0.70
CA THR A 103 21.45 -8.67 -1.06
C THR A 103 22.38 -8.15 -2.15
N PRO A 104 23.68 -7.95 -1.87
CA PRO A 104 24.61 -7.50 -2.89
C PRO A 104 24.51 -8.49 -4.04
N ALA A 105 24.16 -8.00 -5.24
CA ALA A 105 24.07 -8.82 -6.44
C ALA A 105 25.27 -9.77 -6.42
N PRO A 106 25.06 -11.10 -6.51
CA PRO A 106 26.15 -12.07 -6.42
C PRO A 106 27.19 -11.57 -7.39
N ARG A 107 28.33 -11.13 -6.84
CA ARG A 107 29.34 -10.38 -7.61
C ARG A 107 29.55 -11.22 -8.85
N THR A 108 29.07 -10.73 -9.99
CA THR A 108 29.24 -11.40 -11.27
C THR A 108 30.72 -11.72 -11.27
N PRO A 109 31.13 -13.00 -11.29
CA PRO A 109 32.53 -13.32 -11.21
C PRO A 109 33.17 -12.49 -12.28
N SER A 110 33.94 -11.47 -11.87
CA SER A 110 34.63 -10.56 -12.77
C SER A 110 35.23 -11.48 -13.82
N PRO A 111 34.96 -11.28 -15.12
CA PRO A 111 35.50 -12.16 -16.15
C PRO A 111 37.01 -12.15 -15.91
N ARG A 112 37.50 -13.20 -15.24
CA ARG A 112 38.91 -13.50 -15.19
C ARG A 112 39.18 -13.65 -16.66
N SER A 113 39.96 -12.72 -17.19
CA SER A 113 40.58 -12.79 -18.50
C SER A 113 40.93 -14.25 -18.75
N PHE A 114 40.07 -14.95 -19.48
CA PHE A 114 40.44 -16.25 -19.98
C PHE A 114 41.61 -15.95 -20.90
N PRO A 115 42.79 -16.56 -20.70
CA PRO A 115 43.87 -16.40 -21.65
C PRO A 115 43.27 -16.78 -23.01
N VAL A 116 43.39 -15.84 -23.96
CA VAL A 116 43.06 -16.02 -25.36
C VAL A 116 43.83 -17.25 -25.81
N ARG A 117 43.12 -18.38 -25.89
CA ARG A 117 43.64 -19.57 -26.53
C ARG A 117 43.23 -19.41 -27.97
N ASP A 118 44.18 -18.97 -28.79
CA ASP A 118 44.12 -19.11 -30.24
C ASP A 118 43.89 -20.60 -30.53
N GLU A 119 42.67 -20.98 -30.90
CA GLU A 119 42.41 -22.29 -31.47
C GLU A 119 41.83 -22.13 -32.86
N GLU A 120 42.71 -22.50 -33.77
CA GLU A 120 42.67 -22.44 -35.21
C GLU A 120 41.54 -23.32 -35.78
N ARG A 121 40.85 -22.75 -36.78
CA ARG A 121 40.08 -23.39 -37.87
C ARG A 121 39.79 -24.90 -37.74
N THR A 122 38.51 -25.25 -37.73
CA THR A 122 37.99 -26.35 -38.57
C THR A 122 36.52 -26.13 -38.95
N PRO A 123 36.13 -26.19 -40.25
CA PRO A 123 34.74 -26.11 -40.68
C PRO A 123 34.12 -27.50 -40.96
N ARG A 124 32.77 -27.54 -40.91
CA ARG A 124 31.81 -28.56 -41.44
C ARG A 124 31.23 -29.56 -40.42
N PRO A 125 30.13 -30.27 -40.76
CA PRO A 125 28.83 -29.77 -41.25
C PRO A 125 27.66 -30.41 -40.48
N THR A 126 26.47 -29.81 -40.56
CA THR A 126 25.16 -30.42 -40.22
C THR A 126 25.01 -31.80 -40.89
N PRO A 127 24.37 -32.81 -40.25
CA PRO A 127 22.91 -32.91 -40.28
C PRO A 127 22.24 -33.68 -39.11
N ARG A 128 20.96 -33.38 -38.83
CA ARG A 128 19.82 -34.32 -38.90
C ARG A 128 18.67 -33.93 -37.98
N LEU A 129 17.56 -33.63 -38.64
CA LEU A 129 16.20 -33.82 -38.15
C LEU A 129 16.05 -35.20 -37.49
N ARG A 130 15.65 -35.23 -36.23
CA ARG A 130 14.94 -36.38 -35.66
C ARG A 130 13.61 -35.91 -35.08
N HIS A 131 12.58 -36.27 -35.83
CA HIS A 131 11.24 -36.55 -35.37
C HIS A 131 11.25 -37.32 -34.04
N VAL A 132 10.42 -36.91 -33.09
CA VAL A 132 9.94 -37.78 -32.01
C VAL A 132 8.42 -37.64 -31.97
N PRO A 133 7.66 -38.74 -32.11
CA PRO A 133 6.21 -38.75 -32.00
C PRO A 133 5.80 -38.89 -30.53
N SER A 134 4.60 -38.42 -30.17
CA SER A 134 3.58 -39.24 -29.49
C SER A 134 2.44 -38.36 -28.98
N SER A 135 1.29 -38.53 -29.62
CA SER A 135 -0.01 -38.07 -29.14
C SER A 135 -0.30 -38.60 -27.73
N VAL A 136 -0.37 -37.69 -26.77
CA VAL A 136 -1.04 -37.96 -25.50
C VAL A 136 -2.54 -37.77 -25.73
N ARG A 137 -3.27 -38.88 -25.89
CA ARG A 137 -4.74 -38.88 -25.85
C ARG A 137 -5.18 -38.59 -24.42
N ILE A 138 -5.72 -37.38 -24.21
CA ILE A 138 -6.45 -37.03 -23.00
C ILE A 138 -7.81 -37.74 -23.08
N VAL A 139 -8.04 -38.70 -22.18
CA VAL A 139 -9.33 -39.34 -21.96
C VAL A 139 -10.22 -38.35 -21.17
N PRO A 140 -11.41 -37.97 -21.66
CA PRO A 140 -12.33 -37.14 -20.89
C PRO A 140 -12.94 -37.95 -19.72
N PRO A 141 -13.14 -37.35 -18.53
CA PRO A 141 -13.82 -38.00 -17.43
C PRO A 141 -15.31 -38.19 -17.74
N VAL A 142 -15.77 -39.43 -17.51
CA VAL A 142 -17.15 -39.89 -17.59
C VAL A 142 -18.01 -39.17 -16.54
N PRO A 143 -19.17 -38.58 -16.92
CA PRO A 143 -20.15 -38.11 -15.93
C PRO A 143 -20.93 -39.29 -15.36
N SER A 144 -20.67 -39.65 -14.11
CA SER A 144 -21.54 -40.55 -13.34
C SER A 144 -22.83 -39.82 -12.99
N ALA A 145 -23.88 -40.13 -13.74
CA ALA A 145 -25.26 -39.85 -13.39
C ALA A 145 -25.75 -40.83 -12.31
N GLY A 146 -26.56 -40.31 -11.38
CA GLY A 146 -27.51 -41.12 -10.62
C GLY A 146 -27.30 -41.09 -9.10
N MET A 147 -28.10 -40.30 -8.38
CA MET A 147 -29.30 -40.83 -7.72
C MET A 147 -30.03 -39.75 -6.93
N THR A 148 -31.25 -39.53 -7.38
CA THR A 148 -32.39 -38.89 -6.74
C THR A 148 -32.54 -39.20 -5.25
N ARG A 149 -32.84 -38.19 -4.42
CA ARG A 149 -33.77 -38.39 -3.29
C ARG A 149 -34.55 -37.12 -2.88
N ALA A 150 -35.85 -37.23 -3.11
CA ALA A 150 -37.00 -36.79 -2.33
C ALA A 150 -37.14 -35.31 -1.91
N ALA A 151 -38.12 -34.70 -2.59
CA ALA A 151 -39.19 -33.83 -2.10
C ALA A 151 -39.31 -33.57 -0.58
N SER A 152 -39.51 -32.29 -0.24
CA SER A 152 -40.56 -31.84 0.68
C SER A 152 -40.99 -30.42 0.29
N PRO A 153 -42.30 -30.16 0.07
CA PRO A 153 -42.85 -28.84 -0.21
C PRO A 153 -43.43 -28.16 1.04
N VAL A 154 -43.91 -26.92 0.86
CA VAL A 154 -44.73 -26.10 1.78
C VAL A 154 -43.89 -25.30 2.79
N LEU A 155 -43.78 -23.98 2.72
CA LEU A 155 -44.86 -23.02 2.93
C LEU A 155 -44.74 -21.76 2.05
N SER A 156 -45.87 -21.40 1.45
CA SER A 156 -46.12 -20.14 0.80
C SER A 156 -46.38 -19.01 1.80
N LEU A 157 -46.17 -17.80 1.29
CA LEU A 157 -47.06 -16.62 1.39
C LEU A 157 -46.56 -15.44 2.23
N GLY A 158 -46.21 -14.38 1.50
CA GLY A 158 -46.66 -13.04 1.83
C GLY A 158 -45.59 -12.07 2.35
N ARG A 159 -45.10 -11.20 1.48
CA ARG A 159 -45.58 -9.80 1.43
C ARG A 159 -44.84 -9.04 0.34
N SER A 160 -45.58 -8.78 -0.73
CA SER A 160 -45.33 -7.71 -1.67
C SER A 160 -45.17 -6.38 -0.91
N SER A 161 -44.13 -5.64 -1.25
CA SER A 161 -44.16 -4.17 -1.13
C SER A 161 -43.65 -3.59 -2.43
N SER A 162 -44.61 -3.06 -3.17
CA SER A 162 -44.43 -2.23 -4.34
C SER A 162 -43.99 -0.84 -3.90
N CYS A 163 -43.00 -0.26 -4.59
CA CYS A 163 -42.86 1.19 -4.68
C CYS A 163 -42.14 1.57 -6.00
N SER A 164 -42.96 2.00 -6.98
CA SER A 164 -42.79 3.20 -7.82
C SER A 164 -41.38 3.53 -8.31
N SER A 165 -41.05 3.24 -9.58
CA SER A 165 -41.28 4.16 -10.72
C SER A 165 -41.00 5.63 -10.40
N MET A 166 -39.76 6.06 -10.65
CA MET A 166 -39.46 7.42 -11.11
C MET A 166 -38.73 7.28 -12.43
N ARG A 167 -39.49 7.45 -13.52
CA ARG A 167 -38.95 7.86 -14.82
C ARG A 167 -38.53 9.32 -14.66
N SER A 168 -37.29 9.62 -14.98
CA SER A 168 -36.83 10.99 -15.20
C SER A 168 -36.26 11.06 -16.61
N ASP A 169 -36.98 11.80 -17.43
CA ASP A 169 -36.69 12.12 -18.81
C ASP A 169 -35.29 12.71 -18.98
N VAL A 170 -34.56 12.19 -19.97
CA VAL A 170 -33.30 12.75 -20.46
C VAL A 170 -33.63 13.66 -21.64
N PRO A 171 -33.36 14.97 -21.58
CA PRO A 171 -33.37 15.80 -22.77
C PRO A 171 -32.10 15.54 -23.58
N SER A 172 -32.31 15.00 -24.78
CA SER A 172 -31.32 14.96 -25.85
C SER A 172 -31.05 16.41 -26.31
N LEU A 173 -29.82 16.88 -26.15
CA LEU A 173 -29.32 18.07 -26.83
C LEU A 173 -28.02 17.73 -27.55
N VAL A 174 -28.20 17.58 -28.87
CA VAL A 174 -27.18 17.76 -29.89
C VAL A 174 -26.46 19.09 -29.65
N SER A 175 -25.14 19.06 -29.57
CA SER A 175 -24.31 20.21 -29.91
C SER A 175 -22.96 19.76 -30.45
N THR A 176 -22.82 20.01 -31.73
CA THR A 176 -21.63 20.04 -32.55
C THR A 176 -20.63 21.12 -32.11
N SER A 177 -19.38 20.90 -32.56
CA SER A 177 -18.31 21.88 -32.80
C SER A 177 -17.33 22.14 -31.66
N SER A 178 -16.06 21.79 -31.89
CA SER A 178 -15.02 22.75 -32.33
C SER A 178 -13.64 22.33 -31.87
N ILE A 179 -12.78 22.19 -32.87
CA ILE A 179 -11.33 22.07 -32.79
C ILE A 179 -10.79 23.31 -32.07
N SER A 180 -9.91 23.14 -31.09
CA SER A 180 -9.00 24.21 -30.65
C SER A 180 -7.69 23.62 -30.14
N THR A 181 -6.66 24.09 -30.84
CA THR A 181 -5.22 23.95 -30.66
C THR A 181 -4.71 24.44 -29.30
N ALA A 182 -3.53 23.93 -28.94
CA ALA A 182 -2.76 24.12 -27.71
C ALA A 182 -2.62 25.57 -27.18
N PRO A 183 -2.17 25.72 -25.92
CA PRO A 183 -0.75 26.01 -25.77
C PRO A 183 -0.03 25.19 -24.69
N THR A 184 1.20 24.83 -25.02
CA THR A 184 2.27 24.40 -24.12
C THR A 184 2.61 25.52 -23.12
N SER A 185 2.33 25.30 -21.84
CA SER A 185 2.86 26.12 -20.76
C SER A 185 4.00 25.38 -20.05
N SER A 186 5.22 25.78 -20.36
CA SER A 186 6.45 25.40 -19.68
C SER A 186 6.50 26.06 -18.31
N CYS A 187 6.35 25.29 -17.23
CA CYS A 187 6.57 25.78 -15.86
C CYS A 187 7.93 25.28 -15.34
N SER A 188 8.91 26.16 -15.44
CA SER A 188 10.24 26.04 -14.83
C SER A 188 10.10 26.24 -13.31
N SER A 189 10.22 25.17 -12.53
CA SER A 189 10.33 25.28 -11.07
C SER A 189 11.80 25.41 -10.65
N PRO A 190 12.15 26.36 -9.77
CA PRO A 190 13.52 26.59 -9.32
C PRO A 190 13.99 25.49 -8.34
N ARG A 191 15.26 25.10 -8.48
CA ARG A 191 16.01 24.28 -7.52
C ARG A 191 16.01 24.95 -6.14
N SER A 192 15.37 24.32 -5.16
CA SER A 192 15.64 24.61 -3.75
C SER A 192 16.67 23.60 -3.24
N ALA A 193 17.89 24.08 -3.01
CA ALA A 193 18.93 23.38 -2.30
C ALA A 193 18.55 23.29 -0.81
N SER A 194 18.43 22.07 -0.28
CA SER A 194 18.35 21.83 1.15
C SER A 194 19.76 21.74 1.74
N PRO A 195 20.08 22.49 2.80
CA PRO A 195 21.37 22.36 3.49
C PRO A 195 21.44 21.07 4.30
N SER A 196 22.54 20.35 4.11
CA SER A 196 22.99 19.22 4.91
C SER A 196 23.38 19.69 6.33
N PRO A 197 22.90 19.07 7.42
CA PRO A 197 23.56 19.18 8.70
C PRO A 197 24.60 18.06 8.82
N GLU A 198 25.80 18.31 8.31
CA GLU A 198 26.99 17.63 8.82
C GLU A 198 27.20 18.09 10.27
N ARG A 199 26.99 17.18 11.23
CA ARG A 199 27.60 17.29 12.55
C ARG A 199 28.77 16.33 12.61
N CYS A 200 29.94 16.84 12.26
CA CYS A 200 31.20 16.28 12.72
C CYS A 200 31.28 16.44 14.24
N SER A 201 31.15 15.34 14.96
CA SER A 201 31.62 15.26 16.34
C SER A 201 33.13 15.06 16.31
N ILE A 202 33.86 16.12 16.62
CA ILE A 202 35.30 16.05 16.95
C ILE A 202 35.40 15.36 18.31
N GLU A 203 35.90 14.12 18.34
CA GLU A 203 36.35 13.49 19.58
C GLU A 203 37.67 14.12 20.01
N VAL A 204 37.59 15.01 20.99
CA VAL A 204 38.78 15.45 21.75
C VAL A 204 39.10 14.34 22.75
N TYR A 205 40.12 13.55 22.45
CA TYR A 205 40.70 12.58 23.38
C TYR A 205 41.45 13.33 24.48
N THR A 206 40.81 13.56 25.62
CA THR A 206 41.50 13.91 26.86
C THR A 206 41.94 12.62 27.56
N PRO A 207 43.23 12.44 27.88
CA PRO A 207 43.73 11.25 28.59
C PRO A 207 43.11 11.16 29.99
N ALA A 208 42.62 9.96 30.32
CA ALA A 208 41.92 9.68 31.56
C ALA A 208 42.88 9.63 32.76
N ASP A 209 42.60 10.46 33.76
CA ASP A 209 43.21 10.41 35.09
C ASP A 209 42.63 9.22 35.89
N PRO A 210 43.45 8.25 36.35
CA PRO A 210 42.98 7.04 37.02
C PRO A 210 42.47 7.26 38.46
N ASN A 211 42.50 8.48 39.02
CA ASN A 211 42.11 8.73 40.42
C ASN A 211 40.87 9.63 40.61
N ALA A 212 40.09 9.90 39.56
CA ALA A 212 38.90 10.73 39.68
C ALA A 212 37.72 9.98 40.37
N PRO A 213 37.11 10.53 41.44
CA PRO A 213 35.97 9.92 42.11
C PRO A 213 34.75 9.83 41.18
N PRO A 214 33.85 8.84 41.37
CA PRO A 214 32.74 8.59 40.47
C PRO A 214 31.77 9.78 40.41
N ILE A 215 31.83 10.54 39.31
CA ILE A 215 30.91 11.63 39.02
C ILE A 215 29.52 11.01 38.77
N ARG A 216 28.67 11.05 39.82
CA ARG A 216 27.24 10.79 39.73
C ARG A 216 26.61 11.79 38.77
N ARG A 217 26.41 11.38 37.52
CA ARG A 217 25.70 12.16 36.52
C ARG A 217 24.32 12.55 37.06
N PRO A 218 23.94 13.84 37.10
CA PRO A 218 22.59 14.25 37.47
C PRO A 218 21.62 13.64 36.47
N ARG A 219 20.84 12.67 36.96
CA ARG A 219 19.72 12.03 36.29
C ARG A 219 18.75 13.15 35.90
N ARG A 220 18.84 13.63 34.65
CA ARG A 220 17.86 14.54 34.06
C ARG A 220 16.51 13.84 34.13
N GLN A 221 15.75 14.13 35.19
CA GLN A 221 14.31 13.95 35.19
C GLN A 221 13.80 14.78 34.02
N ARG A 222 13.57 14.13 32.88
CA ARG A 222 12.63 14.64 31.90
C ARG A 222 11.31 14.74 32.64
N GLY A 223 11.04 15.93 33.16
CA GLY A 223 9.75 16.30 33.71
C GLY A 223 8.71 15.90 32.70
N GLY A 224 7.96 14.85 33.04
CA GLY A 224 6.77 14.47 32.32
C GLY A 224 5.86 15.68 32.38
N VAL A 225 5.83 16.44 31.30
CA VAL A 225 4.75 17.37 31.03
C VAL A 225 3.53 16.48 30.90
N LYS A 226 2.85 16.26 32.03
CA LYS A 226 1.48 15.77 32.08
C LYS A 226 0.69 16.81 31.33
N GLN A 227 0.61 16.64 30.01
CA GLN A 227 -0.21 17.42 29.12
C GLN A 227 -1.62 17.06 29.54
N LYS A 228 -2.10 17.81 30.54
CA LYS A 228 -3.44 17.74 31.12
C LYS A 228 -4.36 17.90 29.92
N GLN A 229 -4.85 16.78 29.39
CA GLN A 229 -5.83 16.76 28.33
C GLN A 229 -7.00 17.55 28.91
N ARG A 230 -7.10 18.83 28.53
CA ARG A 230 -8.28 19.64 28.85
C ARG A 230 -9.40 18.90 28.16
N GLY A 231 -10.21 18.20 28.96
CA GLY A 231 -11.35 17.46 28.47
C GLY A 231 -12.13 18.37 27.54
N ILE A 232 -12.28 17.95 26.29
CA ILE A 232 -13.06 18.67 25.31
C ILE A 232 -14.50 18.60 25.82
N HIS A 233 -14.97 19.67 26.46
CA HIS A 233 -16.33 19.78 26.93
C HIS A 233 -17.19 20.13 25.72
N ILE A 234 -17.96 19.16 25.23
CA ILE A 234 -18.95 19.39 24.18
C ILE A 234 -20.22 19.85 24.90
N ASP A 235 -20.55 21.13 24.78
CA ASP A 235 -21.79 21.71 25.30
C ASP A 235 -22.99 21.06 24.59
N LYS A 236 -23.60 20.07 25.25
CA LYS A 236 -24.79 19.36 24.72
C LYS A 236 -26.06 20.21 24.69
N ASN A 237 -26.02 21.40 25.28
CA ASN A 237 -27.17 22.30 25.36
C ASN A 237 -27.33 23.19 24.12
N LYS A 238 -26.45 23.07 23.11
CA LYS A 238 -26.54 23.77 21.82
C LYS A 238 -26.85 22.80 20.68
N LEU A 239 -27.91 22.00 20.87
CA LEU A 239 -28.41 21.04 19.88
C LEU A 239 -29.60 21.58 19.06
N ASP A 240 -29.82 22.90 19.06
CA ASP A 240 -30.70 23.51 18.08
C ASP A 240 -29.97 23.55 16.73
N VAL A 241 -30.19 22.47 15.97
CA VAL A 241 -29.93 22.40 14.54
C VAL A 241 -30.86 23.42 13.90
N THR A 242 -30.40 24.66 13.73
CA THR A 242 -31.09 25.60 12.85
C THR A 242 -31.19 24.96 11.47
N PRO A 243 -32.41 24.69 10.95
CA PRO A 243 -32.56 24.16 9.61
C PRO A 243 -31.91 25.16 8.65
N TYR A 244 -30.90 24.68 7.92
CA TYR A 244 -30.21 25.48 6.92
C TYR A 244 -31.16 25.59 5.72
N ASP A 245 -32.00 26.62 5.76
CA ASP A 245 -32.94 26.90 4.69
C ASP A 245 -32.16 27.38 3.46
N GLY A 246 -32.31 26.65 2.37
CA GLY A 246 -31.44 26.70 1.21
C GLY A 246 -31.41 28.09 0.57
N GLY A 247 -30.30 28.79 0.74
CA GLY A 247 -29.99 30.02 0.01
C GLY A 247 -28.57 29.96 -0.54
N VAL A 248 -28.44 29.52 -1.80
CA VAL A 248 -27.32 29.77 -2.73
C VAL A 248 -25.96 30.02 -2.06
N THR A 249 -25.19 28.96 -1.84
CA THR A 249 -23.75 29.08 -1.58
C THR A 249 -23.05 29.48 -2.88
N GLY A 250 -23.10 30.77 -3.19
CA GLY A 250 -22.11 31.39 -4.05
C GLY A 250 -20.75 31.08 -3.45
N VAL A 251 -19.99 30.21 -4.10
CA VAL A 251 -18.63 29.84 -3.74
C VAL A 251 -17.78 31.10 -3.82
N LEU A 252 -17.71 31.83 -2.72
CA LEU A 252 -16.66 32.80 -2.49
C LEU A 252 -15.38 31.98 -2.28
N THR A 253 -14.56 31.98 -3.30
CA THR A 253 -13.11 31.74 -3.29
C THR A 253 -12.44 32.65 -2.24
N GLY A 254 -12.71 32.39 -0.97
CA GLY A 254 -12.07 33.04 0.17
C GLY A 254 -10.91 32.18 0.64
N GLY A 255 -9.69 32.58 0.28
CA GLY A 255 -8.46 31.94 0.73
C GLY A 255 -8.43 31.81 2.25
N VAL A 256 -8.22 30.59 2.74
CA VAL A 256 -8.01 30.30 4.16
C VAL A 256 -6.60 30.80 4.53
N MET A 257 -6.53 32.02 5.08
CA MET A 257 -5.32 32.51 5.75
C MET A 257 -5.18 31.81 7.10
N LEU A 258 -4.31 30.81 7.18
CA LEU A 258 -3.87 30.24 8.45
C LEU A 258 -3.03 31.27 9.21
N GLY A 259 -3.67 31.92 10.18
CA GLY A 259 -3.07 32.92 11.06
C GLY A 259 -1.82 32.38 11.78
N ARG A 260 -0.68 33.03 11.52
CA ARG A 260 0.52 32.86 12.33
C ARG A 260 0.26 33.46 13.71
N ARG A 261 0.26 32.62 14.74
CA ARG A 261 0.24 33.11 16.13
C ARG A 261 1.54 33.86 16.41
N ALA A 262 1.45 35.16 16.65
CA ALA A 262 2.53 35.97 17.16
C ALA A 262 2.92 35.47 18.57
N ARG A 263 4.22 35.23 18.75
CA ARG A 263 4.82 34.82 20.02
C ARG A 263 4.95 36.08 20.89
N PRO A 264 4.39 36.15 22.11
CA PRO A 264 4.55 37.31 22.96
C PRO A 264 6.02 37.44 23.39
N ALA A 265 6.60 38.61 23.13
CA ALA A 265 7.93 38.96 23.58
C ALA A 265 7.89 39.21 25.10
N THR A 266 8.60 38.37 25.84
CA THR A 266 8.79 38.52 27.28
C THR A 266 9.66 39.77 27.52
N ALA A 267 9.04 40.84 28.01
CA ALA A 267 9.77 42.01 28.50
C ALA A 267 10.50 41.64 29.79
N LEU A 268 11.84 41.65 29.73
CA LEU A 268 12.72 41.62 30.89
C LEU A 268 12.57 42.96 31.63
N LEU A 269 11.92 42.91 32.80
CA LEU A 269 11.94 44.00 33.76
C LEU A 269 13.22 43.85 34.61
N ALA A 270 14.15 44.77 34.44
CA ALA A 270 15.28 44.97 35.34
C ALA A 270 14.92 46.06 36.33
N GLN A 271 14.98 45.74 37.63
CA GLN A 271 15.36 46.62 38.74
C GLN A 271 15.64 45.76 39.97
#